data_AF-A0A2A9KEI5-F1
#
_entry.id   AF-A0A2A9KEI5-F1
#
_cell.length_a   1.000
_cell.length_b   1.000
_cell.length_c   1.000
_cell.angle_alpha   90.00
_cell.angle_beta   90.00
_cell.angle_gamma   90.00
#
_symmetry.space_group_name_H-M   'P 1'
#
loop_
_entity.id
_entity.type
_entity.pdbx_description
1 polymer ?
#
loop_
_entity_poly.entity_id
_entity_poly.type
_entity_poly.pdbx_seq_one_letter_code
_entity_poly.pdbx_strand_id
1 'polypeptide(L)'
;MLARLNFINRTDSGHQASILVFQDNANADLPPATVAWTVIRHCGKDCSHPFLYSSDFEIALSDEFGNYSPRQAAPCGSWFAVTACAVGRQLSRRGAADRNRQIVLRNELARGAVNANIYAAGRLLACRNGIAPGQKALFEFKQTLSIGIATQAEEGQIIDVAGIAGPLTELSLSGVASADIVMSGGGAGNTARPYEFNLDNLQKA
;
A
#
# COMPACT_ATOMS: atom_id res chain seq x y z
N MET A 1 -9.31 11.00 -2.94
CA MET A 1 -10.16 10.84 -1.71
C MET A 1 -9.26 10.66 -0.52
N LEU A 2 -9.60 11.30 0.60
CA LEU A 2 -8.85 11.27 1.85
C LEU A 2 -9.76 10.75 2.97
N ALA A 3 -9.25 9.82 3.79
CA ALA A 3 -9.93 9.35 5.00
C ALA A 3 -9.00 9.37 6.21
N ARG A 4 -9.50 9.86 7.34
CA ARG A 4 -8.78 9.87 8.63
C ARG A 4 -9.10 8.58 9.38
N LEU A 5 -8.11 7.72 9.53
CA LEU A 5 -8.27 6.43 10.21
C LEU A 5 -7.54 6.45 11.54
N ASN A 6 -8.10 5.75 12.51
CA ASN A 6 -7.48 5.63 13.82
C ASN A 6 -7.57 4.18 14.29
N PHE A 7 -6.43 3.52 14.38
CA PHE A 7 -6.38 2.17 14.91
C PHE A 7 -6.52 2.21 16.43
N ILE A 8 -7.33 1.33 17.02
CA ILE A 8 -7.52 1.21 18.47
C ILE A 8 -7.28 -0.25 18.86
N ASN A 9 -6.35 -0.48 19.78
CA ASN A 9 -6.12 -1.81 20.32
C ASN A 9 -7.02 -2.07 21.54
N ARG A 10 -7.99 -2.99 21.44
CA ARG A 10 -8.82 -3.45 22.58
C ARG A 10 -8.51 -4.90 23.00
N THR A 11 -7.34 -5.43 22.63
CA THR A 11 -6.97 -6.81 23.00
C THR A 11 -6.56 -6.90 24.46
N ASP A 12 -6.94 -8.00 25.11
CA ASP A 12 -6.56 -8.29 26.49
C ASP A 12 -5.17 -8.95 26.63
N SER A 13 -4.54 -9.36 25.53
CA SER A 13 -3.17 -9.88 25.53
C SER A 13 -2.14 -8.75 25.46
N GLY A 14 -1.03 -8.91 26.20
CA GLY A 14 0.17 -8.08 26.06
C GLY A 14 0.77 -8.28 24.66
N HIS A 15 0.28 -7.53 23.68
CA HIS A 15 0.59 -7.77 22.28
C HIS A 15 1.99 -7.24 21.94
N GLN A 16 2.89 -8.14 21.54
CA GLN A 16 4.19 -7.78 20.95
C GLN A 16 4.17 -7.77 19.42
N ALA A 17 3.14 -8.33 18.77
CA ALA A 17 3.12 -8.42 17.32
C ALA A 17 2.66 -7.11 16.67
N SER A 18 3.15 -6.87 15.46
CA SER A 18 2.92 -5.65 14.69
C SER A 18 1.63 -5.80 13.88
N ILE A 19 0.88 -4.71 13.73
CA ILE A 19 -0.29 -4.69 12.86
C ILE A 19 0.14 -4.18 11.50
N LEU A 20 -0.15 -4.97 10.48
CA LEU A 20 0.21 -4.72 9.10
C LEU A 20 -1.03 -4.23 8.36
N VAL A 21 -0.93 -3.08 7.70
CA VAL A 21 -1.95 -2.50 6.83
C VAL A 21 -1.37 -2.29 5.44
N PHE A 22 -2.07 -2.73 4.41
CA PHE A 22 -1.67 -2.57 3.01
C PHE A 22 -2.88 -2.53 2.08
N GLN A 23 -2.63 -2.33 0.78
CA GLN A 23 -3.62 -2.53 -0.27
C GLN A 23 -3.11 -3.51 -1.31
N ASP A 24 -3.98 -4.43 -1.72
CA ASP A 24 -3.70 -5.31 -2.83
C ASP A 24 -3.80 -4.57 -4.16
N ASN A 25 -2.86 -4.87 -5.06
CA ASN A 25 -3.06 -4.51 -6.46
C ASN A 25 -4.04 -5.51 -7.09
N ALA A 26 -5.16 -5.01 -7.57
CA ALA A 26 -6.21 -5.80 -8.20
C ALA A 26 -5.84 -6.34 -9.60
N ASN A 27 -4.67 -5.99 -10.14
CA ASN A 27 -4.23 -6.46 -11.46
C ASN A 27 -3.59 -7.85 -11.41
N ALA A 28 -4.16 -8.79 -12.17
CA ALA A 28 -3.81 -10.21 -12.18
C ALA A 28 -2.64 -10.60 -13.11
N ASP A 29 -2.23 -9.75 -14.06
CA ASP A 29 -1.32 -10.19 -15.14
C ASP A 29 0.14 -10.35 -14.70
N LEU A 30 0.54 -9.69 -13.61
CA LEU A 30 1.82 -9.82 -12.89
C LEU A 30 1.69 -8.92 -11.65
N PRO A 31 1.17 -9.44 -10.53
CA PRO A 31 0.92 -8.62 -9.36
C PRO A 31 2.25 -8.02 -8.88
N PRO A 32 2.38 -6.69 -8.79
CA PRO A 32 3.51 -6.08 -8.11
C PRO A 32 3.56 -6.58 -6.68
N ALA A 33 4.76 -6.54 -6.12
CA ALA A 33 4.95 -6.92 -4.73
C ALA A 33 4.10 -6.01 -3.82
N THR A 34 3.31 -6.64 -2.96
CA THR A 34 2.54 -5.93 -1.94
C THR A 34 3.50 -5.35 -0.91
N VAL A 35 3.36 -4.07 -0.60
CA VAL A 35 4.23 -3.37 0.35
C VAL A 35 3.49 -3.16 1.66
N ALA A 36 4.21 -3.30 2.78
CA ALA A 36 3.73 -2.97 4.11
C ALA A 36 3.55 -1.46 4.23
N TRP A 37 2.38 -0.96 3.84
CA TRP A 37 2.13 0.47 3.69
C TRP A 37 2.06 1.20 5.02
N THR A 38 1.48 0.59 6.06
CA THR A 38 1.54 1.09 7.44
C THR A 38 1.78 -0.08 8.38
N VAL A 39 2.77 0.06 9.27
CA VAL A 39 3.07 -0.95 10.30
C VAL A 39 2.94 -0.32 11.68
N ILE A 40 1.94 -0.76 12.44
CA ILE A 40 1.68 -0.27 13.79
C ILE A 40 2.34 -1.22 14.78
N ARG A 41 3.34 -0.71 15.50
CA ARG A 41 4.10 -1.48 16.49
C ARG A 41 3.82 -0.98 17.89
N HIS A 42 3.89 -1.88 18.86
CA HIS A 42 3.83 -1.55 20.29
C HIS A 42 2.61 -0.71 20.70
N CYS A 43 1.48 -0.83 20.00
CA CYS A 43 0.23 -0.17 20.37
C CYS A 43 -0.38 -0.93 21.55
N GLY A 44 -0.25 -0.39 22.76
CA GLY A 44 -0.78 -1.00 23.98
C GLY A 44 -2.32 -1.06 24.02
N LYS A 45 -2.86 -1.79 24.98
CA LYS A 45 -4.31 -1.86 25.21
C LYS A 45 -4.88 -0.46 25.47
N ASP A 46 -6.02 -0.18 24.85
CA ASP A 46 -6.75 1.09 24.83
C ASP A 46 -5.98 2.28 24.23
N CYS A 47 -4.76 2.06 23.73
CA CYS A 47 -4.03 3.05 22.94
C CYS A 47 -4.52 3.08 21.50
N SER A 48 -4.26 4.20 20.84
CA SER A 48 -4.63 4.40 19.45
C SER A 48 -3.45 4.88 18.58
N HIS A 49 -3.56 4.64 17.28
CA HIS A 49 -2.60 5.04 16.26
C HIS A 49 -3.32 5.69 15.07
N PRO A 50 -3.31 7.03 14.96
CA PRO A 50 -3.92 7.73 13.84
C PRO A 50 -3.05 7.63 12.58
N PHE A 51 -3.68 7.43 11.42
CA PHE A 51 -3.03 7.46 10.12
C PHE A 51 -3.99 7.93 9.01
N LEU A 52 -3.44 8.31 7.87
CA LEU A 52 -4.21 8.86 6.75
C LEU A 52 -4.26 7.85 5.60
N TYR A 53 -5.47 7.60 5.13
CA TYR A 53 -5.70 6.96 3.84
C TYR A 53 -5.90 8.01 2.77
N SER A 54 -5.19 7.85 1.64
CA SER A 54 -5.36 8.69 0.46
C SER A 54 -5.35 7.84 -0.80
N SER A 55 -6.26 8.17 -1.71
CA SER A 55 -6.26 7.68 -3.11
C SER A 55 -5.64 8.70 -4.07
N ASP A 56 -5.03 9.75 -3.53
CA ASP A 56 -4.22 10.69 -4.31
C ASP A 56 -2.82 10.07 -4.41
N PHE A 57 -2.63 9.27 -5.46
CA PHE A 57 -1.41 8.50 -5.66
C PHE A 57 -0.30 9.34 -6.28
N GLU A 58 0.93 8.96 -6.00
CA GLU A 58 2.13 9.47 -6.66
C GLU A 58 2.93 8.32 -7.26
N ILE A 59 3.68 8.59 -8.33
CA ILE A 59 4.60 7.63 -8.95
C ILE A 59 6.02 8.18 -8.99
N ALA A 60 6.99 7.32 -8.72
CA ALA A 60 8.40 7.60 -8.95
C ALA A 60 9.12 6.37 -9.50
N LEU A 61 10.27 6.59 -10.12
CA LEU A 61 11.19 5.54 -10.51
C LEU A 61 12.21 5.29 -9.40
N SER A 62 12.69 4.06 -9.31
CA SER A 62 13.95 3.75 -8.64
C SER A 62 14.86 2.87 -9.49
N ASP A 63 16.06 2.61 -8.98
CA ASP A 63 16.99 1.58 -9.47
C ASP A 63 17.58 0.78 -8.31
N GLU A 64 18.43 -0.18 -8.64
CA GLU A 64 19.07 -1.11 -7.70
C GLU A 64 20.12 -0.45 -6.79
N PHE A 65 20.52 0.79 -7.07
CA PHE A 65 21.51 1.54 -6.30
C PHE A 65 20.88 2.49 -5.28
N GLY A 66 19.55 2.43 -5.11
CA GLY A 66 18.83 3.28 -4.17
C GLY A 66 18.60 4.71 -4.66
N ASN A 67 18.72 4.97 -5.97
CA ASN A 67 18.36 6.27 -6.52
C ASN A 67 16.85 6.34 -6.81
N TYR A 68 16.29 7.54 -6.67
CA TYR A 68 14.87 7.79 -6.92
C TYR A 68 14.68 9.01 -7.83
N SER A 69 13.69 8.94 -8.71
CA SER A 69 13.21 10.15 -9.40
C SER A 69 12.35 11.00 -8.48
N PRO A 70 12.13 12.29 -8.79
CA PRO A 70 11.05 13.06 -8.19
C PRO A 70 9.70 12.32 -8.32
N ARG A 71 8.85 12.45 -7.31
CA ARG A 71 7.48 11.94 -7.32
C ARG A 71 6.60 12.82 -8.22
N GLN A 72 5.69 12.19 -8.94
CA GLN A 72 4.70 12.87 -9.78
C GLN A 72 3.29 12.40 -9.40
N ALA A 73 2.33 13.31 -9.37
CA ALA A 73 0.93 12.97 -9.15
C ALA A 73 0.45 11.97 -10.21
N ALA A 74 -0.13 10.85 -9.76
CA ALA A 74 -0.54 9.72 -10.58
C ALA A 74 -2.00 9.36 -10.34
N PRO A 75 -2.96 10.25 -10.67
CA PRO A 75 -4.37 9.91 -10.50
C PRO A 75 -4.72 8.68 -11.34
N CYS A 76 -5.63 7.84 -10.84
CA CYS A 76 -6.15 6.68 -11.58
C CYS A 76 -6.58 7.07 -12.99
N GLY A 77 -6.27 6.21 -13.96
CA GLY A 77 -6.46 6.51 -15.37
C GLY A 77 -5.34 7.35 -15.98
N SER A 78 -4.20 7.52 -15.31
CA SER A 78 -3.02 8.17 -15.90
C SER A 78 -2.07 7.14 -16.49
N TRP A 79 -1.39 7.51 -17.58
CA TRP A 79 -0.23 6.75 -18.05
C TRP A 79 1.03 7.60 -18.15
N PHE A 80 2.15 6.92 -17.91
CA PHE A 80 3.49 7.45 -17.85
C PHE A 80 4.41 6.65 -18.77
N ALA A 81 5.41 7.33 -19.29
CA ALA A 81 6.51 6.72 -20.02
C ALA A 81 7.83 7.06 -19.36
N VAL A 82 8.75 6.10 -19.42
CA VAL A 82 10.17 6.35 -19.14
C VAL A 82 10.90 6.43 -20.47
N THR A 83 11.45 7.61 -20.77
CA THR A 83 12.22 7.84 -22.00
C THR A 83 13.63 8.31 -21.69
N ALA A 84 14.53 8.13 -22.64
CA ALA A 84 15.88 8.69 -22.56
C ALA A 84 15.81 10.21 -22.69
N CYS A 85 16.68 10.91 -21.95
CA CYS A 85 16.92 12.34 -22.09
C CYS A 85 18.43 12.60 -22.18
N ALA A 86 18.83 13.85 -22.45
CA ALA A 86 20.24 14.22 -22.62
C ALA A 86 21.12 13.83 -21.40
N VAL A 87 20.53 13.76 -20.21
CA VAL A 87 21.20 13.44 -18.94
C VAL A 87 20.66 12.18 -18.26
N GLY A 88 20.23 11.20 -19.05
CA GLY A 88 19.85 9.87 -18.56
C GLY A 88 18.42 9.47 -18.92
N ARG A 89 17.54 9.37 -17.93
CA ARG A 89 16.14 8.96 -18.10
C ARG A 89 15.17 9.94 -17.45
N GLN A 90 13.99 10.06 -18.02
CA GLN A 90 12.93 10.92 -17.53
C GLN A 90 11.61 10.15 -17.43
N LEU A 91 10.95 10.29 -16.29
CA LEU A 91 9.55 9.90 -16.10
C LEU A 91 8.66 11.04 -16.59
N SER A 92 7.77 10.77 -17.54
CA SER A 92 6.86 11.78 -18.09
C SER A 92 5.44 11.26 -18.14
N ARG A 93 4.47 12.06 -17.66
CA ARG A 93 3.04 11.79 -17.88
C ARG A 93 2.73 12.02 -19.36
N ARG A 94 2.05 11.05 -19.97
CA ARG A 94 1.75 11.07 -21.41
C ARG A 94 0.27 11.27 -21.73
N GLY A 95 -0.62 11.10 -20.74
CA GLY A 95 -2.05 11.37 -20.89
C GLY A 95 -2.93 10.43 -20.07
N ALA A 96 -4.11 10.13 -20.59
CA ALA A 96 -5.05 9.17 -20.01
C ALA A 96 -4.70 7.73 -20.42
N ALA A 97 -4.70 6.81 -19.45
CA ALA A 97 -4.50 5.39 -19.67
C ALA A 97 -5.71 4.75 -20.38
N ASP A 98 -5.48 3.60 -21.00
CA ASP A 98 -6.51 2.82 -21.70
C ASP A 98 -7.68 2.40 -20.78
N ARG A 99 -7.48 2.39 -19.46
CA ARG A 99 -8.51 2.10 -18.44
C ARG A 99 -8.50 3.15 -17.34
N ASN A 100 -9.67 3.74 -17.06
CA ASN A 100 -9.85 4.85 -16.11
C ASN A 100 -9.54 4.53 -14.63
N ARG A 101 -9.23 3.28 -14.29
CA ARG A 101 -8.89 2.85 -12.91
C ARG A 101 -7.42 2.51 -12.72
N GLN A 102 -6.64 2.48 -13.79
CA GLN A 102 -5.27 1.99 -13.77
C GLN A 102 -4.27 3.13 -13.88
N ILE A 103 -3.19 3.02 -13.13
CA ILE A 103 -1.97 3.80 -13.34
C ILE A 103 -1.04 2.92 -14.17
N VAL A 104 -0.64 3.42 -15.34
CA VAL A 104 0.19 2.66 -16.29
C VAL A 104 1.56 3.31 -16.40
N LEU A 105 2.62 2.52 -16.27
CA LEU A 105 3.97 2.95 -16.62
C LEU A 105 4.48 2.09 -17.76
N ARG A 106 5.01 2.70 -18.82
CA ARG A 106 5.70 2.02 -19.91
C ARG A 106 7.19 2.36 -19.88
N ASN A 107 8.05 1.36 -19.96
CA ASN A 107 9.46 1.58 -20.17
C ASN A 107 9.73 1.69 -21.69
N GLU A 108 9.96 2.90 -22.17
CA GLU A 108 10.22 3.20 -23.59
C GLU A 108 11.73 3.41 -23.85
N LEU A 109 12.59 3.04 -22.91
CA LEU A 109 14.03 3.02 -23.13
C LEU A 109 14.40 1.91 -24.12
N ALA A 110 15.46 2.15 -24.92
CA ALA A 110 16.02 1.11 -25.78
C ALA A 110 16.77 0.02 -24.98
N ARG A 111 17.26 0.36 -23.78
CA ARG A 111 17.99 -0.53 -22.87
C ARG A 111 17.81 -0.09 -21.42
N GLY A 112 17.97 -1.04 -20.50
CA GLY A 112 17.91 -0.79 -19.05
C GLY A 112 16.50 -1.02 -18.49
N ALA A 113 16.45 -1.84 -17.44
CA ALA A 113 15.23 -2.05 -16.67
C ALA A 113 15.02 -0.91 -15.67
N VAL A 114 13.78 -0.66 -15.29
CA VAL A 114 13.42 0.37 -14.32
C VAL A 114 12.49 -0.20 -13.26
N ASN A 115 12.57 0.33 -12.05
CA ASN A 115 11.64 0.03 -10.99
C ASN A 115 10.60 1.16 -10.89
N ALA A 116 9.34 0.79 -10.65
CA ALA A 116 8.24 1.73 -10.47
C ALA A 116 7.68 1.62 -9.07
N ASN A 117 7.51 2.77 -8.42
CA ASN A 117 7.04 2.87 -7.04
C ASN A 117 5.78 3.74 -7.00
N ILE A 118 4.72 3.23 -6.39
CA ILE A 118 3.49 3.99 -6.13
C ILE A 118 3.47 4.39 -4.66
N TYR A 119 3.17 5.65 -4.40
CA TYR A 119 3.03 6.20 -3.06
C TYR A 119 1.58 6.64 -2.82
N ALA A 120 1.14 6.47 -1.57
CA ALA A 120 -0.13 6.97 -1.08
C ALA A 120 0.10 7.62 0.29
N ALA A 121 -0.41 8.85 0.47
CA ALA A 121 -0.18 9.66 1.66
C ALA A 121 1.31 9.76 2.05
N GLY A 122 2.19 9.86 1.04
CA GLY A 122 3.63 9.99 1.23
C GLY A 122 4.40 8.69 1.47
N ARG A 123 3.73 7.55 1.68
CA ARG A 123 4.33 6.23 1.97
C ARG A 123 4.27 5.30 0.76
N LEU A 124 5.25 4.39 0.64
CA LEU A 124 5.29 3.41 -0.44
C LEU A 124 4.14 2.40 -0.29
N LEU A 125 3.31 2.29 -1.32
CA LEU A 125 2.12 1.43 -1.36
C LEU A 125 2.35 0.17 -2.18
N ALA A 126 3.06 0.29 -3.30
CA ALA A 126 3.38 -0.84 -4.17
C ALA A 126 4.63 -0.55 -4.98
N CYS A 127 5.36 -1.61 -5.34
CA CYS A 127 6.49 -1.49 -6.24
C CYS A 127 6.50 -2.61 -7.29
N ARG A 128 6.97 -2.27 -8.49
CA ARG A 128 7.26 -3.25 -9.54
C ARG A 128 8.70 -3.07 -9.98
N ASN A 129 9.50 -4.11 -9.74
CA ASN A 129 10.91 -4.12 -10.08
C ASN A 129 11.13 -4.70 -11.48
N GLY A 130 12.24 -4.30 -12.10
CA GLY A 130 12.76 -4.94 -13.32
C GLY A 130 11.88 -4.78 -14.57
N ILE A 131 11.20 -3.64 -14.73
CA ILE A 131 10.39 -3.37 -15.93
C ILE A 131 11.34 -3.19 -17.11
N ALA A 132 11.44 -4.19 -17.99
CA ALA A 132 12.36 -4.19 -19.12
C ALA A 132 11.90 -3.23 -20.25
N PRO A 133 12.79 -2.83 -21.16
CA PRO A 133 12.44 -2.13 -22.40
C PRO A 133 11.21 -2.70 -23.11
N GLY A 134 10.26 -1.85 -23.48
CA GLY A 134 9.01 -2.22 -24.15
C GLY A 134 7.94 -2.81 -23.22
N GLN A 135 8.25 -3.10 -21.95
CA GLN A 135 7.28 -3.62 -20.99
C GLN A 135 6.51 -2.50 -20.28
N LYS A 136 5.40 -2.91 -19.65
CA LYS A 136 4.55 -2.03 -18.85
C LYS A 136 4.30 -2.58 -17.44
N ALA A 137 4.16 -1.67 -16.49
CA ALA A 137 3.62 -1.93 -15.17
C ALA A 137 2.22 -1.33 -15.05
N LEU A 138 1.32 -2.06 -14.41
CA LEU A 138 -0.08 -1.69 -14.22
C LEU A 138 -0.43 -1.75 -12.74
N PHE A 139 -0.92 -0.66 -12.21
CA PHE A 139 -1.35 -0.55 -10.81
C PHE A 139 -2.84 -0.21 -10.75
N GLU A 140 -3.61 -1.00 -10.01
CA GLU A 140 -5.04 -0.83 -9.81
C GLU A 140 -5.37 -1.06 -8.33
N PHE A 141 -5.75 0.00 -7.63
CA PHE A 141 -6.07 -0.07 -6.21
C PHE A 141 -7.56 0.13 -5.99
N LYS A 142 -8.17 -0.76 -5.19
CA LYS A 142 -9.54 -0.59 -4.70
C LYS A 142 -9.54 0.33 -3.48
N GLN A 143 -10.70 0.85 -3.11
CA GLN A 143 -10.91 1.54 -1.82
C GLN A 143 -11.08 0.51 -0.69
N THR A 144 -10.17 -0.44 -0.61
CA THR A 144 -10.16 -1.51 0.40
C THR A 144 -8.77 -1.58 1.02
N LEU A 145 -8.69 -1.65 2.34
CA LEU A 145 -7.47 -1.96 3.07
C LEU A 145 -7.48 -3.42 3.49
N SER A 146 -6.34 -4.09 3.37
CA SER A 146 -6.09 -5.39 3.97
C SER A 146 -5.32 -5.16 5.27
N ILE A 147 -5.85 -5.67 6.39
CA ILE A 147 -5.25 -5.54 7.72
C ILE A 147 -5.06 -6.91 8.35
N GLY A 148 -3.95 -7.10 9.05
CA GLY A 148 -3.69 -8.32 9.81
C GLY A 148 -2.51 -8.17 10.75
N ILE A 149 -2.09 -9.28 11.33
CA ILE A 149 -0.96 -9.32 12.25
C ILE A 149 0.26 -9.82 11.51
N ALA A 150 1.41 -9.21 11.80
CA ALA A 150 2.69 -9.62 11.28
C ALA A 150 3.75 -9.65 12.38
N THR A 151 4.66 -10.62 12.29
CA THR A 151 5.75 -10.82 13.26
C THR A 151 7.00 -10.05 12.87
N GLN A 152 7.25 -9.84 11.57
CA GLN A 152 8.46 -9.22 11.03
C GLN A 152 8.18 -8.31 9.82
N ALA A 153 7.10 -7.53 9.86
CA ALA A 153 6.82 -6.55 8.80
C ALA A 153 7.46 -5.19 9.09
N GLU A 154 8.19 -4.63 8.13
CA GLU A 154 8.74 -3.27 8.19
C GLU A 154 8.01 -2.35 7.21
N GLU A 155 7.69 -1.13 7.64
CA GLU A 155 7.00 -0.17 6.78
C GLU A 155 7.82 0.12 5.52
N GLY A 156 7.18 0.09 4.35
CA GLY A 156 7.82 0.28 3.07
C GLY A 156 8.56 -0.94 2.50
N GLN A 157 8.59 -2.07 3.22
CA GLN A 157 9.15 -3.31 2.69
C GLN A 157 8.11 -4.16 1.97
N ILE A 158 8.58 -4.96 1.02
CA ILE A 158 7.76 -6.00 0.39
C ILE A 158 7.32 -6.98 1.48
N ILE A 159 6.03 -7.28 1.53
CA ILE A 159 5.47 -8.26 2.45
C ILE A 159 5.86 -9.65 1.99
N ASP A 160 6.60 -10.36 2.83
CA ASP A 160 6.72 -11.81 2.71
C ASP A 160 5.47 -12.46 3.30
N VAL A 161 4.83 -13.36 2.55
CA VAL A 161 3.66 -14.12 2.99
C VAL A 161 3.98 -14.92 4.26
N ALA A 162 5.23 -15.34 4.46
CA ALA A 162 5.68 -16.00 5.69
C ALA A 162 5.64 -15.10 6.93
N GLY A 163 5.61 -13.77 6.75
CA GLY A 163 5.58 -12.79 7.84
C GLY A 163 4.17 -12.47 8.36
N ILE A 164 3.11 -12.95 7.69
CA ILE A 164 1.72 -12.72 8.09
C ILE A 164 1.28 -13.83 9.06
N ALA A 165 0.87 -13.43 10.26
CA ALA A 165 0.38 -14.32 11.31
C ALA A 165 -1.14 -14.29 11.38
N GLY A 166 -1.80 -15.24 10.71
CA GLY A 166 -3.25 -15.42 10.75
C GLY A 166 -4.01 -14.82 9.56
N PRO A 167 -5.35 -14.79 9.63
CA PRO A 167 -6.18 -14.32 8.54
C PRO A 167 -6.06 -12.79 8.36
N LEU A 168 -6.17 -12.35 7.11
CA LEU A 168 -6.32 -10.94 6.76
C LEU A 168 -7.79 -10.55 6.81
N THR A 169 -8.06 -9.33 7.25
CA THR A 169 -9.39 -8.71 7.17
C THR A 169 -9.38 -7.63 6.10
N GLU A 170 -10.37 -7.66 5.21
CA GLU A 170 -10.59 -6.61 4.22
C GLU A 170 -11.56 -5.55 4.76
N LEU A 171 -11.14 -4.29 4.77
CA LEU A 171 -11.92 -3.15 5.22
C LEU A 171 -12.23 -2.25 4.03
N SER A 172 -13.51 -2.18 3.62
CA SER A 172 -13.94 -1.24 2.58
C SER A 172 -14.03 0.18 3.14
N LEU A 173 -13.35 1.11 2.47
CA LEU A 173 -13.35 2.54 2.81
C LEU A 173 -14.27 3.36 1.91
N SER A 174 -15.14 2.71 1.13
CA SER A 174 -16.02 3.45 0.21
C SER A 174 -16.96 4.38 0.98
N GLY A 175 -16.88 5.67 0.67
CA GLY A 175 -17.69 6.70 1.33
C GLY A 175 -17.28 7.02 2.77
N VAL A 176 -16.09 6.60 3.23
CA VAL A 176 -15.60 6.87 4.60
C VAL A 176 -14.76 8.14 4.64
N ALA A 177 -15.17 9.14 5.42
CA ALA A 177 -14.36 10.32 5.73
C ALA A 177 -13.45 10.10 6.95
N SER A 178 -13.96 9.39 7.95
CA SER A 178 -13.17 8.94 9.10
C SER A 178 -13.76 7.71 9.75
N ALA A 179 -12.93 6.88 10.37
CA ALA A 179 -13.37 5.71 11.14
C ALA A 179 -12.29 5.27 12.12
N ASP A 180 -12.71 4.58 13.17
CA ASP A 180 -11.83 3.82 14.03
C ASP A 180 -11.71 2.38 13.49
N ILE A 181 -10.50 1.84 13.48
CA ILE A 181 -10.25 0.43 13.21
C ILE A 181 -9.95 -0.23 14.55
N VAL A 182 -10.94 -0.95 15.08
CA VAL A 182 -10.86 -1.57 16.40
C VAL A 182 -10.36 -3.00 16.25
N MET A 183 -9.22 -3.30 16.89
CA MET A 183 -8.73 -4.65 17.06
C MET A 183 -9.25 -5.25 18.37
N SER A 184 -9.89 -6.42 18.27
CA SER A 184 -10.37 -7.19 19.41
C SER A 184 -9.92 -8.65 19.32
N GLY A 185 -10.13 -9.41 20.40
CA GLY A 185 -9.70 -10.80 20.49
C GLY A 185 -8.29 -10.94 21.05
N GLY A 186 -7.60 -12.02 20.69
CA GLY A 186 -6.34 -12.41 21.30
C GLY A 186 -6.52 -13.15 22.62
N GLY A 187 -5.45 -13.19 23.41
CA GLY A 187 -5.36 -13.94 24.66
C GLY A 187 -4.31 -15.05 24.63
N ALA A 188 -4.14 -15.74 25.76
CA ALA A 188 -3.24 -16.88 25.90
C ALA A 188 -3.99 -18.10 26.44
N GLY A 189 -3.57 -19.30 26.05
CA GLY A 189 -4.18 -20.55 26.50
C GLY A 189 -5.57 -20.82 25.90
N ASN A 190 -6.37 -21.62 26.61
CA ASN A 190 -7.62 -22.19 26.09
C ASN A 190 -8.77 -21.17 25.90
N THR A 191 -8.57 -19.91 26.27
CA THR A 191 -9.54 -18.82 26.10
C THR A 191 -9.15 -17.83 24.98
N ALA A 192 -8.04 -18.09 24.28
CA ALA A 192 -7.59 -17.26 23.17
C ALA A 192 -8.65 -17.21 22.06
N ARG A 193 -8.97 -15.98 21.63
CA ARG A 193 -9.86 -15.73 20.49
C ARG A 193 -9.05 -15.28 19.28
N PRO A 194 -9.51 -15.57 18.04
CA PRO A 194 -8.94 -14.97 16.85
C PRO A 194 -8.91 -13.45 16.95
N TYR A 195 -7.91 -12.82 16.35
CA TYR A 195 -7.90 -11.38 16.21
C TYR A 195 -8.89 -10.96 15.14
N GLU A 196 -9.68 -9.95 15.47
CA GLU A 196 -10.71 -9.39 14.60
C GLU A 196 -10.49 -7.89 14.45
N PHE A 197 -10.70 -7.37 13.24
CA PHE A 197 -10.59 -5.95 12.92
C PHE A 197 -11.93 -5.46 12.39
N ASN A 198 -12.50 -4.46 13.05
CA ASN A 198 -13.80 -3.91 12.67
C ASN A 198 -13.73 -2.39 12.53
N LEU A 199 -14.52 -1.84 11.62
CA LEU A 199 -14.73 -0.40 11.52
C LEU A 199 -15.78 0.05 12.55
N ASP A 200 -15.44 1.03 13.37
CA ASP A 200 -16.30 1.67 14.35
C ASP A 200 -16.26 3.20 14.18
N ASN A 201 -17.19 3.93 14.81
CA ASN A 201 -17.27 5.40 14.77
C ASN A 201 -17.19 6.01 13.35
N LEU A 202 -17.79 5.33 12.36
CA LEU A 202 -17.69 5.67 10.95
C LEU A 202 -18.44 6.97 10.63
N GLN A 203 -17.73 7.92 10.03
CA GLN A 203 -18.27 9.14 9.43
C GLN A 203 -18.21 9.03 7.91
N LYS A 204 -19.30 9.41 7.26
CA LYS A 204 -19.39 9.37 5.79
C LYS A 204 -18.82 10.64 5.15
N ALA A 205 -18.21 10.48 3.98
CA ALA A 205 -17.67 11.55 3.14
C ALA A 205 -18.73 12.20 2.25
#